data_AF-A0A956CCS2-F1
#
_entry.id   AF-A0A956CCS2-F1
#
_cell.length_a   1.000
_cell.length_b   1.000
_cell.length_c   1.000
_cell.angle_alpha   90.00
_cell.angle_beta   90.00
_cell.angle_gamma   90.00
#
_symmetry.space_group_name_H-M   'P 1'
#
loop_
_entity.id
_entity.type
_entity.pdbx_description
1 polymer ?
#
loop_
_entity_poly.entity_id
_entity_poly.type
_entity_poly.pdbx_seq_one_letter_code
_entity_poly.pdbx_strand_id
1 'polypeptide(L)'
;MKPGKPGRAARRVVYERDGAQCCYVSPSGVRCTAKAFLQYDHIEATGIGGDDDAANGRVFCRSHNLSAAKKTFGREHVEEKMRLRQRRHSDAEDATDAGARDKQDKLLLALTTQGFKKCEAKKAPEKLAGEARTLSLQELLRRALALLVPR
;
A
#
# COMPACT_ATOMS: atom_id res chain seq x y z
N MET A 1 -22.20 -0.74 -6.34
CA MET A 1 -20.96 0.01 -6.01
C MET A 1 -20.60 -0.27 -4.56
N LYS A 2 -19.31 -0.29 -4.18
CA LYS A 2 -18.94 -0.34 -2.75
C LYS A 2 -19.30 1.03 -2.16
N PRO A 3 -20.04 1.13 -1.04
CA PRO A 3 -20.37 2.41 -0.44
C PRO A 3 -19.09 3.18 -0.09
N GLY A 4 -19.06 4.47 -0.45
CA GLY A 4 -17.93 5.36 -0.20
C GLY A 4 -16.82 5.33 -1.24
N LYS A 5 -17.11 4.84 -2.45
CA LYS A 5 -16.19 4.98 -3.59
C LYS A 5 -16.98 5.45 -4.82
N PRO A 6 -16.78 6.71 -5.26
CA PRO A 6 -17.48 7.24 -6.42
C PRO A 6 -17.12 6.45 -7.67
N GLY A 7 -18.12 6.28 -8.54
CA GLY A 7 -17.94 5.65 -9.85
C GLY A 7 -16.94 6.42 -10.72
N ARG A 8 -16.39 5.75 -11.75
CA ARG A 8 -15.45 6.39 -12.68
C ARG A 8 -16.06 7.61 -13.38
N ALA A 9 -17.33 7.54 -13.75
CA ALA A 9 -18.06 8.65 -14.37
C ALA A 9 -18.16 9.86 -13.42
N ALA A 10 -18.61 9.66 -12.18
CA ALA A 10 -18.67 10.72 -11.17
C ALA A 10 -17.30 11.37 -10.92
N ARG A 11 -16.24 10.55 -10.81
CA ARG A 11 -14.87 11.07 -10.68
C ARG A 11 -14.45 11.92 -11.89
N ARG A 12 -14.75 11.50 -13.11
CA ARG A 12 -14.42 12.28 -14.31
C ARG A 12 -15.12 13.64 -14.29
N VAL A 13 -16.43 13.64 -14.05
CA VAL A 13 -17.24 14.86 -13.95
C VAL A 13 -16.67 15.83 -12.91
N VAL A 14 -16.34 15.33 -11.72
CA VAL A 14 -15.78 16.17 -10.64
C VAL A 14 -14.42 16.75 -11.02
N TYR A 15 -13.52 15.96 -11.62
CA TYR A 15 -12.21 16.46 -12.02
C TYR A 15 -12.28 17.47 -13.17
N GLU A 16 -13.18 17.26 -14.14
CA GLU A 16 -13.42 18.21 -15.24
C GLU A 16 -14.02 19.52 -14.72
N ARG A 17 -15.08 19.44 -13.91
CA ARG A 17 -15.71 20.59 -13.26
C ARG A 17 -14.72 21.41 -12.43
N ASP A 18 -13.87 20.72 -11.67
CA ASP A 18 -12.91 21.35 -10.78
C ASP A 18 -11.61 21.78 -11.51
N GLY A 19 -11.50 21.52 -12.83
CA GLY A 19 -10.36 21.93 -13.64
C GLY A 19 -9.05 21.22 -13.30
N ALA A 20 -9.14 20.00 -12.76
CA ALA A 20 -8.00 19.22 -12.26
C ALA A 20 -7.07 20.05 -11.35
N GLN A 21 -7.66 20.87 -10.47
CA GLN A 21 -6.96 21.72 -9.53
C GLN A 21 -7.66 21.68 -8.18
N CYS A 22 -6.87 21.66 -7.09
CA CYS A 22 -7.38 21.69 -5.74
C CYS A 22 -8.44 22.80 -5.53
N CYS A 23 -9.60 22.44 -5.00
CA CYS A 23 -10.73 23.35 -4.77
C CYS A 23 -10.64 24.13 -3.46
N TYR A 24 -9.58 23.92 -2.66
CA TYR A 24 -9.43 24.64 -1.41
C TYR A 24 -9.19 26.12 -1.69
N VAL A 25 -9.94 26.97 -0.99
CA VAL A 25 -9.78 28.42 -1.00
C VAL A 25 -9.34 28.85 0.40
N SER A 26 -8.26 29.62 0.47
CA SER A 26 -7.76 30.17 1.73
C SER A 26 -8.76 31.16 2.34
N PRO A 27 -8.62 31.49 3.64
CA PRO A 27 -9.41 32.57 4.24
C PRO A 27 -9.25 33.93 3.53
N SER A 28 -8.13 34.15 2.84
CA SER A 28 -7.88 35.34 2.00
C SER A 28 -8.47 35.25 0.59
N GLY A 29 -9.22 34.19 0.26
CA GLY A 29 -9.87 34.03 -1.05
C GLY A 29 -8.97 33.42 -2.14
N VAL A 30 -7.75 33.01 -1.82
CA VAL A 30 -6.82 32.45 -2.80
C VAL A 30 -7.04 30.95 -2.94
N ARG A 31 -7.37 30.51 -4.16
CA ARG A 31 -7.48 29.09 -4.48
C ARG A 31 -6.11 28.43 -4.56
N CYS A 32 -5.99 27.25 -3.97
CA CYS A 32 -4.78 26.44 -4.05
C CYS A 32 -4.43 26.11 -5.51
N THR A 33 -3.18 26.35 -5.91
CA THR A 33 -2.69 26.14 -7.29
C THR A 33 -2.23 24.70 -7.59
N ALA A 34 -2.33 23.79 -6.61
CA ALA A 34 -1.89 22.41 -6.77
C ALA A 34 -2.74 21.68 -7.84
N LYS A 35 -2.06 21.13 -8.85
CA LYS A 35 -2.64 20.32 -9.94
C LYS A 35 -2.19 18.85 -9.93
N ALA A 36 -1.28 18.49 -9.01
CA ALA A 36 -0.74 17.15 -8.86
C ALA A 36 -1.14 16.54 -7.52
N PHE A 37 -1.08 15.20 -7.43
CA PHE A 37 -1.41 14.43 -6.23
C PHE A 37 -2.80 14.79 -5.67
N LEU A 38 -3.75 15.00 -6.58
CA LEU A 38 -5.15 15.28 -6.25
C LEU A 38 -5.85 14.03 -5.78
N GLN A 39 -6.78 14.23 -4.85
CA GLN A 39 -7.60 13.22 -4.21
C GLN A 39 -9.05 13.65 -4.34
N TYR A 40 -9.91 12.69 -4.63
CA TYR A 40 -11.35 12.90 -4.53
C TYR A 40 -11.70 12.96 -3.05
N ASP A 41 -12.46 13.97 -2.69
CA ASP A 41 -12.99 14.19 -1.35
C ASP A 41 -14.51 14.34 -1.45
N HIS A 42 -15.21 13.76 -0.50
CA HIS A 42 -16.65 13.95 -0.38
C HIS A 42 -16.91 15.20 0.47
N ILE A 43 -17.82 16.06 0.02
CA ILE A 43 -18.19 17.30 0.75
C ILE A 43 -18.81 16.91 2.09
N GLU A 44 -19.83 16.05 2.04
CA GLU A 44 -20.31 15.27 3.17
C GLU A 44 -19.66 13.89 3.12
N ALA A 45 -18.86 13.58 4.13
CA ALA A 45 -18.10 12.34 4.11
C ALA A 45 -19.02 11.11 4.26
N THR A 46 -18.68 10.01 3.60
CA THR A 46 -19.51 8.81 3.59
C THR A 46 -19.67 8.16 4.97
N GLY A 47 -18.69 8.37 5.86
CA GLY A 47 -18.74 7.90 7.25
C GLY A 47 -19.79 8.61 8.11
N ILE A 48 -20.36 9.72 7.62
CA ILE A 48 -21.42 10.49 8.29
C ILE A 48 -22.70 10.61 7.45
N GLY A 49 -22.85 9.80 6.40
CA GLY A 49 -24.09 9.72 5.61
C GLY A 49 -24.00 10.26 4.18
N GLY A 50 -22.86 10.81 3.76
CA GLY A 50 -22.72 11.35 2.41
C GLY A 50 -22.78 10.29 1.30
N ASP A 51 -23.38 10.65 0.17
CA ASP A 51 -23.51 9.81 -1.02
C ASP A 51 -22.25 9.83 -1.92
N ASP A 52 -22.28 9.02 -2.98
CA ASP A 52 -21.20 8.90 -3.97
C ASP A 52 -21.46 9.73 -5.25
N ASP A 53 -22.43 10.65 -5.22
CA ASP A 53 -22.79 11.45 -6.38
C ASP A 53 -21.73 12.51 -6.70
N ALA A 54 -21.62 12.87 -7.97
CA ALA A 54 -20.68 13.90 -8.42
C ALA A 54 -20.95 15.26 -7.77
N ALA A 55 -22.20 15.52 -7.36
CA ALA A 55 -22.58 16.73 -6.64
C ALA A 55 -21.93 16.79 -5.24
N ASN A 56 -21.81 15.64 -4.56
CA ASN A 56 -21.13 15.53 -3.27
C ASN A 56 -19.60 15.38 -3.41
N GLY A 57 -19.06 15.35 -4.62
CA GLY A 57 -17.62 15.24 -4.86
C GLY A 57 -16.92 16.58 -5.00
N ARG A 58 -15.65 16.64 -4.59
CA ARG A 58 -14.68 17.69 -4.93
C ARG A 58 -13.27 17.13 -5.02
N VAL A 59 -12.33 17.90 -5.58
CA VAL A 59 -10.90 17.53 -5.57
C VAL A 59 -10.07 18.41 -4.63
N PHE A 60 -9.23 17.77 -3.83
CA PHE A 60 -8.22 18.44 -3.02
C PHE A 60 -6.83 17.85 -3.25
N CYS A 61 -5.78 18.64 -3.06
CA CYS A 61 -4.44 18.07 -2.92
C CYS A 61 -4.35 17.28 -1.60
N ARG A 62 -3.38 16.38 -1.48
CA ARG A 62 -3.18 15.55 -0.27
C ARG A 62 -3.21 16.35 1.04
N SER A 63 -2.59 17.53 1.09
CA SER A 63 -2.53 18.36 2.30
C SER A 63 -3.90 18.92 2.68
N HIS A 64 -4.61 19.52 1.72
CA HIS A 64 -5.94 20.08 1.98
C HIS A 64 -7.00 18.99 2.23
N ASN A 65 -6.87 17.83 1.59
CA ASN A 65 -7.73 16.69 1.89
C ASN A 65 -7.53 16.21 3.34
N LEU A 66 -6.28 16.13 3.80
CA LEU A 66 -5.99 15.81 5.20
C LEU A 66 -6.54 16.88 6.16
N SER A 67 -6.39 18.16 5.82
CA SER A 67 -6.96 19.25 6.61
C SER A 67 -8.48 19.14 6.71
N ALA A 68 -9.17 18.86 5.60
CA ALA A 68 -10.61 18.64 5.56
C ALA A 68 -11.03 17.45 6.42
N ALA A 69 -10.37 16.29 6.27
CA ALA A 69 -10.63 15.11 7.09
C ALA A 69 -10.47 15.39 8.60
N LYS A 70 -9.42 16.12 9.00
CA LYS A 70 -9.21 16.51 10.41
C LYS A 70 -10.31 17.43 10.94
N LYS A 71 -10.86 18.30 10.10
CA LYS A 71 -12.00 19.16 10.48
C LYS A 71 -13.30 18.35 10.61
N THR A 72 -13.55 17.41 9.70
CA THR A 72 -14.78 16.61 9.68
C THR A 72 -14.82 15.55 10.77
N PHE A 73 -13.73 14.82 10.98
CA PHE A 73 -13.69 13.65 11.88
C PHE A 73 -12.97 13.91 13.20
N GLY A 74 -12.37 15.08 13.36
CA GLY A 74 -11.48 15.39 14.49
C GLY A 74 -10.05 14.94 14.25
N ARG A 75 -9.10 15.76 14.71
CA ARG A 75 -7.66 15.54 14.50
C ARG A 75 -7.17 14.21 15.08
N GLU A 76 -7.55 13.93 16.33
CA GLU A 76 -7.10 12.74 17.04
C GLU A 76 -7.59 11.46 16.37
N HIS A 77 -8.86 11.43 15.95
CA HIS A 77 -9.42 10.29 15.24
C HIS A 77 -8.64 10.00 13.95
N VAL A 78 -8.39 11.03 13.14
CA VAL A 78 -7.66 10.87 11.87
C VAL A 78 -6.22 10.41 12.11
N GLU A 79 -5.53 11.00 13.07
CA GLU A 79 -4.16 10.63 13.41
C GLU A 79 -4.07 9.19 13.93
N GLU A 80 -5.03 8.76 14.75
CA GLU A 80 -5.10 7.37 15.21
C GLU A 80 -5.34 6.40 14.06
N LYS A 81 -6.28 6.69 13.15
CA LYS A 81 -6.48 5.85 11.95
C LYS A 81 -5.23 5.79 11.07
N MET A 82 -4.46 6.88 10.98
CA MET A 82 -3.18 6.87 10.27
C MET A 82 -2.14 5.98 10.95
N ARG A 83 -2.00 6.07 12.29
CA ARG A 83 -1.09 5.20 13.06
C ARG A 83 -1.46 3.73 12.92
N LEU A 84 -2.74 3.39 13.04
CA LEU A 84 -3.22 2.02 12.86
C LEU A 84 -2.92 1.49 11.45
N ARG A 85 -3.06 2.33 10.42
CA ARG A 85 -2.70 1.95 9.06
C ARG A 85 -1.19 1.73 8.90
N GLN A 86 -0.36 2.55 9.52
CA GLN A 86 1.10 2.38 9.51
C GLN A 86 1.51 1.09 10.23
N ARG A 87 0.95 0.81 11.41
CA ARG A 87 1.18 -0.45 12.14
C ARG A 87 0.80 -1.66 11.30
N ARG A 88 -0.37 -1.66 10.67
CA ARG A 88 -0.78 -2.75 9.77
C ARG A 88 0.18 -2.96 8.59
N HIS A 89 0.85 -1.91 8.13
CA HIS A 89 1.87 -2.03 7.08
C HIS A 89 3.14 -2.68 7.63
N SER A 90 3.65 -2.21 8.77
CA SER A 90 4.83 -2.82 9.41
C SER A 90 4.57 -4.26 9.78
N ASP A 91 3.42 -4.58 10.37
CA ASP A 91 3.06 -5.95 10.75
C ASP A 91 2.99 -6.86 9.51
N ALA A 92 2.49 -6.35 8.38
CA ALA A 92 2.47 -7.09 7.13
C ALA A 92 3.88 -7.30 6.55
N GLU A 93 4.75 -6.29 6.62
CA GLU A 93 6.17 -6.42 6.23
C GLU A 93 6.90 -7.43 7.11
N ASP A 94 6.74 -7.35 8.42
CA ASP A 94 7.32 -8.30 9.39
C ASP A 94 6.83 -9.73 9.13
N ALA A 95 5.55 -9.90 8.80
CA ALA A 95 4.98 -11.20 8.42
C ALA A 95 5.57 -11.72 7.10
N THR A 96 5.80 -10.85 6.11
CA THR A 96 6.48 -11.25 4.86
C THR A 96 7.92 -11.66 5.11
N ASP A 97 8.62 -11.00 6.04
CA ASP A 97 10.00 -11.31 6.41
C ASP A 97 10.10 -12.58 7.25
N ALA A 98 9.15 -12.82 8.15
CA ALA A 98 9.02 -14.10 8.84
C ALA A 98 8.77 -15.24 7.84
N GLY A 99 7.87 -15.05 6.87
CA GLY A 99 7.61 -16.04 5.82
C GLY A 99 8.82 -16.28 4.92
N ALA A 100 9.60 -15.26 4.58
CA ALA A 100 10.82 -15.40 3.79
C ALA A 100 11.90 -16.19 4.55
N ARG A 101 12.08 -15.93 5.85
CA ARG A 101 12.99 -16.68 6.72
C ARG A 101 12.58 -18.15 6.85
N ASP A 102 11.30 -18.43 7.10
CA ASP A 102 10.78 -19.81 7.15
C ASP A 102 11.04 -20.57 5.84
N LYS A 103 10.87 -19.93 4.67
CA LYS A 103 11.24 -20.54 3.37
C LYS A 103 12.74 -20.83 3.27
N GLN A 104 13.60 -19.94 3.76
CA GLN A 104 15.05 -20.16 3.76
C GLN A 104 15.45 -21.33 4.67
N ASP A 105 14.85 -21.44 5.86
CA ASP A 105 15.08 -22.55 6.78
C ASP A 105 14.63 -23.89 6.18
N LYS A 106 13.46 -23.91 5.54
CA LYS A 106 12.95 -25.08 4.81
C LYS A 106 13.84 -25.47 3.63
N LEU A 107 14.37 -24.48 2.90
CA LEU A 107 15.29 -24.72 1.80
C LEU A 107 16.60 -25.33 2.30
N LEU A 108 17.18 -24.77 3.38
CA LEU A 108 18.38 -25.31 4.00
C LEU A 108 18.15 -26.76 4.45
N LEU A 109 17.04 -27.02 5.13
CA LEU A 109 16.67 -28.37 5.57
C LEU A 109 16.58 -29.33 4.37
N ALA A 110 15.82 -28.97 3.33
CA ALA A 110 15.62 -29.80 2.14
C ALA A 110 16.95 -30.16 1.45
N LEU A 111 17.86 -29.19 1.29
CA LEU A 111 19.18 -29.44 0.71
C LEU A 111 20.02 -30.38 1.58
N THR A 112 20.02 -30.18 2.90
CA THR A 112 20.75 -31.10 3.80
C THR A 112 20.18 -32.52 3.77
N THR A 113 18.85 -32.67 3.67
CA THR A 113 18.19 -33.98 3.53
C THR A 113 18.54 -34.67 2.20
N GLN A 114 18.78 -33.91 1.14
CA GLN A 114 19.26 -34.44 -0.15
C GLN A 114 20.75 -34.84 -0.16
N GLY A 115 21.46 -34.68 0.95
CA GLY A 115 22.85 -35.11 1.11
C GLY A 115 23.90 -34.01 0.91
N PHE A 116 23.50 -32.75 0.67
CA PHE A 116 24.44 -31.63 0.63
C PHE A 116 25.01 -31.37 2.03
N LYS A 117 26.32 -31.14 2.13
CA LYS A 117 26.94 -30.75 3.41
C LYS A 117 26.35 -29.42 3.86
N LYS A 118 26.10 -29.26 5.16
CA LYS A 118 25.50 -28.05 5.75
C LYS A 118 26.25 -26.76 5.38
N CYS A 119 27.58 -26.82 5.26
CA CYS A 119 28.41 -25.68 4.84
C CYS A 119 28.22 -25.28 3.36
N GLU A 120 27.80 -26.20 2.50
CA GLU A 120 27.50 -25.94 1.09
C GLU A 120 26.03 -25.53 0.93
N ALA A 121 25.12 -26.24 1.61
CA ALA A 121 23.69 -25.98 1.58
C ALA A 121 23.32 -24.56 2.02
N LYS A 122 24.04 -23.97 2.99
CA LYS A 122 23.81 -22.59 3.46
C LYS A 122 24.04 -21.51 2.41
N LYS A 123 24.93 -21.74 1.44
CA LYS A 123 25.28 -20.74 0.42
C LYS A 123 24.12 -20.40 -0.51
N ALA A 124 23.19 -21.34 -0.72
CA ALA A 124 22.07 -21.13 -1.64
C ALA A 124 20.95 -20.25 -1.03
N PRO A 125 20.42 -20.51 0.17
CA PRO A 125 19.48 -19.60 0.84
C PRO A 125 20.02 -18.17 1.01
N GLU A 126 21.30 -18.00 1.35
CA GLU A 126 21.92 -16.67 1.50
C GLU A 126 21.89 -15.87 0.19
N LYS A 127 22.22 -16.52 -0.94
CA LYS A 127 22.18 -15.87 -2.27
C LYS A 127 20.75 -15.58 -2.74
N LEU A 128 19.78 -16.39 -2.32
CA LEU A 128 18.38 -16.24 -2.71
C LEU A 128 17.55 -15.44 -1.69
N ALA A 129 18.19 -14.81 -0.71
CA ALA A 129 17.49 -14.21 0.43
C ALA A 129 16.50 -13.10 0.02
N GLY A 130 16.87 -12.28 -0.96
CA GLY A 130 16.00 -11.23 -1.52
C GLY A 130 14.81 -11.78 -2.32
N GLU A 131 14.94 -13.00 -2.87
CA GLU A 131 13.90 -13.64 -3.68
C GLU A 131 12.89 -14.42 -2.84
N ALA A 132 13.24 -14.76 -1.59
CA ALA A 132 12.38 -15.52 -0.68
C ALA A 132 11.06 -14.79 -0.34
N ARG A 133 11.04 -13.46 -0.47
CA ARG A 133 9.84 -12.64 -0.29
C ARG A 133 8.79 -12.88 -1.37
N THR A 134 9.22 -13.13 -2.60
CA THR A 134 8.32 -13.17 -3.77
C THR A 134 8.13 -14.56 -4.34
N LEU A 135 9.17 -15.40 -4.31
CA LEU A 135 9.12 -16.73 -4.90
C LEU A 135 8.49 -17.78 -3.97
N SER A 136 7.92 -18.82 -4.59
CA SER A 136 7.47 -20.01 -3.88
C SER A 136 8.66 -20.86 -3.40
N LEU A 137 8.43 -21.71 -2.39
CA LEU A 137 9.46 -22.62 -1.89
C LEU A 137 10.00 -23.55 -3.01
N GLN A 138 9.13 -24.01 -3.90
CA GLN A 138 9.50 -24.88 -5.02
C GLN A 138 10.43 -24.19 -6.02
N GLU A 139 10.16 -22.91 -6.34
CA GLU A 139 11.03 -22.13 -7.23
C GLU A 139 12.38 -21.85 -6.59
N LEU A 140 12.41 -21.53 -5.29
CA LEU A 140 13.64 -21.35 -4.53
C LEU A 140 14.48 -22.63 -4.52
N LEU A 141 13.87 -23.81 -4.33
CA LEU A 141 14.57 -25.08 -4.38
C LEU A 141 15.17 -25.37 -5.75
N ARG A 142 14.42 -25.14 -6.84
CA ARG A 142 14.93 -25.29 -8.21
C ARG A 142 16.15 -24.39 -8.46
N ARG A 143 16.07 -23.11 -8.07
CA ARG A 143 17.18 -22.15 -8.20
C ARG A 143 18.38 -22.57 -7.36
N ALA A 144 18.15 -23.02 -6.13
CA ALA A 144 19.21 -23.48 -5.23
C ALA A 144 19.97 -24.68 -5.79
N LEU A 145 19.26 -25.68 -6.34
CA LEU A 145 19.90 -26.84 -6.96
C LEU A 145 20.71 -26.45 -8.19
N ALA A 146 20.21 -25.52 -9.01
CA ALA A 146 20.95 -24.98 -10.16
C ALA A 146 22.22 -24.22 -9.75
N LEU A 147 22.27 -23.64 -8.54
CA LEU A 147 23.47 -22.98 -8.00
C LEU A 147 24.48 -23.97 -7.43
N LEU A 148 24.05 -25.12 -6.91
CA LEU A 148 24.89 -26.07 -6.17
C LEU A 148 25.41 -27.22 -7.03
N VAL A 149 24.71 -27.58 -8.10
CA VAL A 149 25.12 -28.62 -9.05
C VAL A 149 25.39 -27.93 -10.39
N PRO A 150 26.61 -27.41 -10.60
CA PRO A 150 26.98 -26.88 -11.91
C PRO A 150 26.89 -28.01 -12.96
N ARG A 151 26.40 -27.66 -14.15
CA ARG A 151 26.29 -28.56 -15.30
C ARG A 151 27.66 -28.95 -15.84
#